data_AF-A0A931KM31-F1
#
_entry.id   AF-A0A931KM31-F1
#
_cell.length_a   1.000
_cell.length_b   1.000
_cell.length_c   1.000
_cell.angle_alpha   90.00
_cell.angle_beta   90.00
_cell.angle_gamma   90.00
#
_symmetry.space_group_name_H-M   'P 1'
#
loop_
_entity.id
_entity.type
_entity.pdbx_description
1 polymer ?
#
loop_
_entity_poly.entity_id
_entity_poly.type
_entity_poly.pdbx_seq_one_letter_code
_entity_poly.pdbx_strand_id
1 'polypeptide(L)'
;MPNQDALRDTAMVMGDVAKANSIDLDAGQAAVAQMMLSALFAKAEPVTEGAFIEQYGRQYGGATAEDAYGALQTTGLIQCFAGSANAKVVSISDAGRDAIENGTVENVLTMRP
;
A
#
# COMPACT_ATOMS: atom_id res chain seq x y z
N MET A 1 -23.53 9.89 35.76
CA MET A 1 -22.08 9.75 35.53
C MET A 1 -21.91 9.16 34.14
N PRO A 2 -21.26 9.83 33.18
CA PRO A 2 -21.08 9.25 31.85
C PRO A 2 -20.10 8.08 31.94
N ASN A 3 -20.56 6.95 31.41
CA ASN A 3 -19.92 5.65 31.46
C ASN A 3 -18.57 5.69 30.72
N GLN A 4 -17.45 5.45 31.41
CA GLN A 4 -16.11 5.52 30.82
C GLN A 4 -15.88 4.48 29.71
N ASP A 5 -16.73 3.46 29.63
CA ASP A 5 -16.66 2.42 28.59
C ASP A 5 -17.05 2.95 27.20
N ALA A 6 -17.96 3.92 27.09
CA ALA A 6 -18.35 4.48 25.79
C ALA A 6 -17.25 5.34 25.14
N LEU A 7 -16.35 5.91 25.94
CA LEU A 7 -15.22 6.70 25.46
C LEU A 7 -14.07 5.81 24.95
N ARG A 8 -13.93 4.58 25.46
CA ARG A 8 -12.92 3.62 25.00
C ARG A 8 -13.23 3.07 23.61
N ASP A 9 -14.48 2.74 23.33
CA ASP A 9 -14.88 2.26 22.00
C ASP A 9 -14.72 3.34 20.93
N THR A 10 -15.03 4.60 21.26
CA THR A 10 -14.86 5.71 20.32
C THR A 10 -13.37 5.98 20.02
N ALA A 11 -12.48 5.79 21.01
CA ALA A 11 -11.04 5.90 20.83
C ALA A 11 -10.43 4.74 20.03
N MET A 12 -10.95 3.51 20.15
CA MET A 12 -10.53 2.40 19.29
C MET A 12 -10.88 2.65 17.82
N VAL A 13 -12.09 3.13 17.54
CA VAL A 13 -12.51 3.43 16.16
C VAL A 13 -11.72 4.60 15.57
N MET A 14 -11.36 5.62 16.36
CA MET A 14 -10.45 6.68 15.88
C MET A 14 -9.00 6.19 15.70
N GLY A 15 -8.53 5.22 16.49
CA GLY A 15 -7.21 4.61 16.32
C GLY A 15 -7.08 3.87 14.98
N ASP A 16 -8.10 3.10 14.60
CA ASP A 16 -8.14 2.40 13.31
C ASP A 16 -8.33 3.36 12.12
N VAL A 17 -9.14 4.41 12.27
CA VAL A 17 -9.34 5.42 11.22
C VAL A 17 -8.11 6.32 11.05
N ALA A 18 -7.36 6.61 12.12
CA ALA A 18 -6.07 7.29 12.02
C ALA A 18 -5.02 6.39 11.34
N LYS A 19 -5.05 5.08 11.61
CA LYS A 19 -4.18 4.10 10.94
C LYS A 19 -4.43 4.02 9.43
N ALA A 20 -5.66 4.25 8.99
CA ALA A 20 -6.00 4.32 7.57
C ALA A 20 -5.40 5.54 6.84
N ASN A 21 -5.02 6.61 7.57
CA ASN A 21 -4.42 7.81 7.01
C ASN A 21 -2.92 7.98 7.32
N SER A 22 -2.36 7.19 8.24
CA SER A 22 -0.92 7.12 8.47
C SER A 22 -0.35 5.90 7.75
N ILE A 23 0.49 6.11 6.73
CA ILE A 23 1.33 5.07 6.17
C ILE A 23 2.43 4.78 7.20
N ASP A 24 2.12 3.98 8.22
CA ASP A 24 3.07 3.57 9.25
C ASP A 24 3.67 2.22 8.85
N LEU A 25 4.41 2.25 7.74
CA LEU A 25 5.19 1.09 7.31
C LEU A 25 6.47 1.02 8.13
N ASP A 26 6.78 -0.16 8.67
CA ASP A 26 8.13 -0.44 9.14
C ASP A 26 9.13 -0.47 7.97
N ALA A 27 10.43 -0.41 8.29
CA ALA A 27 11.49 -0.40 7.26
C ALA A 27 11.46 -1.63 6.34
N GLY A 28 10.97 -2.77 6.81
CA GLY A 28 10.78 -3.98 6.00
C GLY A 28 9.62 -3.84 5.02
N GLN A 29 8.48 -3.33 5.49
CA GLN A 29 7.31 -3.06 4.66
C GLN A 29 7.57 -1.98 3.60
N ALA A 30 8.30 -0.91 3.94
CA ALA A 30 8.71 0.12 2.99
C ALA A 30 9.62 -0.44 1.88
N ALA A 31 10.57 -1.30 2.25
CA ALA A 31 11.43 -1.98 1.28
C ALA A 31 10.63 -2.92 0.35
N VAL A 32 9.65 -3.64 0.88
CA VAL A 32 8.75 -4.50 0.08
C VAL A 32 7.92 -3.66 -0.88
N ALA A 33 7.34 -2.55 -0.43
CA ALA A 33 6.59 -1.63 -1.29
C ALA A 33 7.46 -1.06 -2.42
N GLN A 34 8.71 -0.68 -2.13
CA GLN A 34 9.65 -0.22 -3.16
C GLN A 34 9.98 -1.32 -4.17
N MET A 35 10.19 -2.55 -3.71
CA MET A 35 10.44 -3.71 -4.59
C MET A 35 9.23 -4.04 -5.47
N MET A 36 8.01 -3.96 -4.92
CA MET A 36 6.76 -4.12 -5.64
C MET A 36 6.62 -3.07 -6.74
N LEU A 37 6.83 -1.80 -6.39
CA LEU A 37 6.74 -0.70 -7.36
C LEU A 37 7.78 -0.84 -8.48
N SER A 38 9.02 -1.21 -8.13
CA SER A 38 10.11 -1.41 -9.10
C SER A 38 9.81 -2.55 -10.08
N ALA A 39 9.17 -3.62 -9.61
CA ALA A 39 8.76 -4.72 -10.49
C ALA A 39 7.57 -4.35 -11.38
N LEU A 40 6.64 -3.53 -10.90
CA LEU A 40 5.58 -2.95 -11.75
C LEU A 40 6.17 -2.03 -12.82
N PHE A 41 7.17 -1.22 -12.49
CA PHE A 41 7.86 -0.37 -13.45
C PHE A 41 8.59 -1.18 -14.52
N ALA A 42 9.25 -2.28 -14.12
CA ALA A 42 9.94 -3.17 -15.05
C ALA A 42 8.98 -4.00 -15.93
N LYS A 43 7.75 -4.23 -15.46
CA LYS A 43 6.71 -4.91 -16.23
C LYS A 43 6.01 -3.89 -17.14
N ALA A 44 6.13 -4.08 -18.45
CA ALA A 44 5.39 -3.28 -19.43
C ALA A 44 3.87 -3.57 -19.44
N GLU A 45 3.44 -4.63 -18.75
CA GLU A 45 2.04 -5.08 -18.71
C GLU A 45 1.47 -5.00 -17.31
N PRO A 46 0.19 -4.59 -17.17
CA PRO A 46 -0.47 -4.53 -15.88
C PRO A 46 -0.75 -5.94 -15.35
N VAL A 47 -0.70 -6.10 -14.03
CA VAL A 47 -0.82 -7.39 -13.34
C VAL A 47 -2.10 -7.45 -12.53
N THR A 48 -2.63 -8.65 -12.29
CA THR A 48 -3.79 -8.80 -11.41
C THR A 48 -3.38 -8.60 -9.95
N GLU A 49 -4.18 -7.87 -9.18
CA GLU A 49 -3.94 -7.56 -7.76
C GLU A 49 -3.66 -8.85 -6.97
N GLY A 50 -4.50 -9.87 -7.15
CA GLY A 50 -4.36 -11.14 -6.43
C GLY A 50 -3.04 -11.84 -6.70
N ALA A 51 -2.64 -11.96 -7.98
CA ALA A 51 -1.36 -12.60 -8.32
C ALA A 51 -0.17 -11.76 -7.86
N PHE A 52 -0.31 -10.44 -7.90
CA PHE A 52 0.72 -9.51 -7.46
C PHE A 52 0.94 -9.62 -5.94
N ILE A 53 -0.11 -9.47 -5.13
CA ILE A 53 -0.01 -9.61 -3.67
C ILE A 53 0.42 -11.02 -3.28
N GLU A 54 -0.10 -12.07 -3.91
CA GLU A 54 0.27 -13.45 -3.60
C GLU A 54 1.76 -13.73 -3.86
N GLN A 55 2.31 -13.22 -4.97
CA GLN A 55 3.72 -13.39 -5.31
C GLN A 55 4.62 -12.82 -4.20
N TYR A 56 4.36 -11.59 -3.75
CA TYR A 56 5.15 -10.94 -2.71
C TYR A 56 4.80 -11.49 -1.31
N GLY A 57 3.56 -11.88 -1.09
CA GLY A 57 3.09 -12.48 0.16
C GLY A 57 3.77 -13.81 0.46
N ARG A 58 4.04 -14.63 -0.57
CA ARG A 58 4.83 -15.86 -0.41
C ARG A 58 6.30 -15.60 -0.09
N GLN A 59 6.86 -14.48 -0.57
CA GLN A 59 8.28 -14.17 -0.42
C GLN A 59 8.61 -13.39 0.86
N TYR A 60 7.70 -12.52 1.30
CA TYR A 60 7.93 -11.56 2.38
C TYR A 60 6.90 -11.66 3.52
N GLY A 61 5.88 -12.51 3.39
CA GLY A 61 4.76 -12.63 4.32
C GLY A 61 3.50 -11.92 3.79
N GLY A 62 2.35 -12.58 3.89
CA GLY A 62 1.08 -12.10 3.34
C GLY A 62 0.68 -10.72 3.85
N ALA A 63 0.69 -10.51 5.18
CA ALA A 63 0.37 -9.23 5.80
C ALA A 63 1.28 -8.10 5.32
N THR A 64 2.59 -8.35 5.25
CA THR A 64 3.58 -7.37 4.77
C THR A 64 3.32 -6.95 3.32
N ALA A 65 2.96 -7.89 2.44
CA ALA A 65 2.65 -7.59 1.05
C ALA A 65 1.32 -6.82 0.88
N GLU A 66 0.32 -7.15 1.69
CA GLU A 66 -0.96 -6.43 1.71
C GLU A 66 -0.79 -4.99 2.22
N ASP A 67 -0.04 -4.79 3.30
CA ASP A 67 0.26 -3.46 3.86
C ASP A 67 1.06 -2.60 2.87
N ALA A 68 2.09 -3.19 2.25
CA ALA A 68 2.90 -2.54 1.22
C ALA A 68 2.05 -2.13 0.01
N TYR A 69 1.18 -3.03 -0.46
CA TYR A 69 0.25 -2.73 -1.54
C TYR A 69 -0.72 -1.60 -1.19
N GLY A 70 -1.30 -1.65 0.01
CA GLY A 70 -2.19 -0.61 0.52
C GLY A 70 -1.52 0.75 0.56
N ALA A 71 -0.28 0.81 1.04
CA ALA A 71 0.50 2.05 1.07
C ALA A 71 0.79 2.60 -0.33
N LEU A 72 1.19 1.76 -1.28
CA LEU A 72 1.40 2.17 -2.67
C LEU A 72 0.12 2.75 -3.29
N GLN A 73 -1.03 2.17 -2.95
CA GLN A 73 -2.32 2.66 -3.43
C GLN A 73 -2.71 3.99 -2.77
N THR A 74 -2.55 4.11 -1.45
CA THR A 74 -2.86 5.33 -0.68
C THR A 74 -1.97 6.50 -1.08
N THR A 75 -0.69 6.24 -1.37
CA THR A 75 0.25 7.26 -1.88
C THR A 75 0.02 7.62 -3.35
N GLY A 76 -0.82 6.87 -4.06
CA GLY A 76 -1.08 7.07 -5.48
C GLY A 76 0.09 6.66 -6.39
N LEU A 77 1.07 5.91 -5.89
CA LEU A 77 2.19 5.38 -6.68
C LEU A 77 1.75 4.27 -7.64
N ILE A 78 0.65 3.59 -7.33
CA ILE A 78 -0.02 2.63 -8.21
C ILE A 78 -1.46 3.03 -8.47
N GLN A 79 -2.01 2.53 -9.56
CA GLN A 79 -3.42 2.66 -9.91
C GLN A 79 -4.05 1.29 -10.10
N CYS A 80 -5.27 1.17 -9.60
CA CYS A 80 -6.03 -0.07 -9.63
C CYS A 80 -7.28 0.13 -10.47
N PHE A 81 -7.44 -0.70 -11.49
CA PHE A 81 -8.55 -0.67 -12.42
C PHE A 81 -9.38 -1.94 -12.28
N ALA A 82 -10.69 -1.83 -12.53
CA ALA A 82 -11.53 -3.00 -12.70
C ALA A 82 -11.12 -3.72 -14.00
N GLY A 83 -10.66 -4.96 -13.88
CA GLY A 83 -10.36 -5.85 -14.99
C GLY A 83 -11.55 -6.72 -15.38
N SER A 84 -11.31 -7.61 -16.34
CA SER A 84 -12.30 -8.60 -16.76
C SER A 84 -12.57 -9.61 -15.64
N ALA A 85 -13.81 -10.12 -15.57
CA ALA A 85 -14.23 -11.16 -14.63
C ALA A 85 -14.06 -10.82 -13.13
N ASN A 86 -14.30 -9.56 -12.73
CA ASN A 86 -14.16 -9.06 -11.35
C ASN A 86 -12.73 -9.07 -10.80
N ALA A 87 -11.72 -9.31 -11.63
CA ALA A 87 -10.33 -9.16 -11.21
C ALA A 87 -9.96 -7.68 -11.14
N LYS A 88 -9.21 -7.26 -10.12
CA LYS A 88 -8.57 -5.95 -10.11
C LYS A 88 -7.22 -6.03 -10.79
N VAL A 89 -6.90 -5.03 -11.59
CA VAL A 89 -5.67 -4.93 -12.37
C VAL A 89 -4.88 -3.72 -11.85
N VAL A 90 -3.60 -3.93 -11.59
CA VAL A 90 -2.67 -2.97 -10.98
C VAL A 90 -1.68 -2.53 -12.05
N SER A 91 -1.48 -1.23 -12.14
CA SER A 91 -0.45 -0.59 -12.96
C SER A 91 0.29 0.45 -12.14
N ILE A 92 1.53 0.74 -12.53
CA ILE A 92 2.23 1.90 -12.01
C ILE A 92 1.56 3.19 -12.50
N SER A 93 1.48 4.20 -11.62
CA SER A 93 1.01 5.54 -11.97
C SER A 93 2.15 6.42 -12.47
N ASP A 94 1.86 7.59 -13.03
CA ASP A 94 2.89 8.55 -13.41
C ASP A 94 3.68 9.04 -12.19
N ALA A 95 3.02 9.26 -11.04
CA ALA A 95 3.70 9.59 -9.79
C ALA A 95 4.61 8.45 -9.31
N GLY A 96 4.21 7.18 -9.52
CA GLY A 96 5.03 6.01 -9.24
C GLY A 96 6.29 5.94 -10.11
N ARG A 97 6.15 6.25 -11.40
CA ARG A 97 7.27 6.32 -12.34
C ARG A 97 8.24 7.42 -11.94
N ASP A 98 7.74 8.64 -11.73
CA ASP A 98 8.54 9.78 -11.30
C ASP A 98 9.27 9.49 -9.98
N ALA A 99 8.61 8.81 -9.05
CA ALA A 99 9.21 8.46 -7.77
C ALA A 99 10.36 7.45 -7.92
N ILE A 100 10.25 6.49 -8.84
CA ILE A 100 11.34 5.55 -9.15
C ILE A 100 12.49 6.28 -9.84
N GLU A 101 12.20 7.06 -10.87
CA GLU A 101 13.22 7.75 -11.68
C GLU A 101 14.02 8.77 -10.85
N ASN A 102 13.35 9.46 -9.92
CA ASN A 102 13.99 10.41 -9.01
C ASN A 102 14.51 9.76 -7.71
N GLY A 103 14.29 8.46 -7.51
CA GLY A 103 14.71 7.76 -6.29
C GLY A 103 14.01 8.23 -5.01
N THR A 104 12.79 8.76 -5.11
CA THR A 104 12.02 9.32 -3.97
C THR A 104 10.98 8.36 -3.41
N VAL A 105 10.90 7.11 -3.87
CA VAL A 105 9.89 6.12 -3.44
C VAL A 105 9.86 5.97 -1.91
N GLU A 106 11.01 5.78 -1.27
CA GLU A 106 11.11 5.65 0.19
C GLU A 106 10.59 6.91 0.90
N ASN A 107 10.95 8.10 0.40
CA ASN A 107 10.46 9.36 0.95
C ASN A 107 8.93 9.46 0.82
N VAL A 108 8.34 9.07 -0.31
CA VAL A 108 6.87 9.12 -0.48
C VAL A 108 6.17 8.10 0.44
N LEU A 109 6.75 6.92 0.62
CA LEU A 109 6.20 5.87 1.48
C LEU A 109 6.35 6.16 2.98
N THR A 110 7.33 6.99 3.37
CA THR A 110 7.61 7.32 4.77
C THR A 110 7.21 8.74 5.14
N MET A 111 6.83 9.58 4.16
CA MET A 111 6.28 10.91 4.40
C MET A 111 4.94 10.76 5.10
N ARG A 112 4.95 11.05 6.41
CA ARG A 112 3.75 11.25 7.22
C ARG A 112 3.10 12.57 6.79
N PRO A 113 1.80 12.60 6.47
CA PRO A 113 1.07 13.86 6.28
C PRO A 113 1.04 14.71 7.56
#